data_AF-A0A8J6XJI7-F1
#
_entry.id   AF-A0A8J6XJI7-F1
#
_cell.length_a   1.000
_cell.length_b   1.000
_cell.length_c   1.000
_cell.angle_alpha   90.00
_cell.angle_beta   90.00
_cell.angle_gamma   90.00
#
_symmetry.space_group_name_H-M   'P 1'
#
loop_
_entity.id
_entity.type
_entity.pdbx_description
1 polymer ?
#
loop_
_entity_poly.entity_id
_entity_poly.type
_entity_poly.pdbx_seq_one_letter_code
_entity_poly.pdbx_strand_id
1 'polypeptide(L)'
;MKSYKSEVFVLEIHLDNLTPENVNELISDTLECSTIYSQPLTDLVYEKTQGNAFFTTEFLKSLYTESLLTFNRPTPLCPPPPFHPPELRGGRGGWQWDVRQIIAKDITNNVVELMAGKICTFTNVTQRILQLAACIGNSFDLSTLSIISEHSYHQVFKYLLPPLQEGLVIYLNDQSKIHTKINSLSHEAKFKFLHDRVQQAAYSLIKDEQKQKTHFLIGQLLLFSCPDEFSA
;
A
#
# COMPACT_ATOMS: atom_id res chain seq x y z
N MET A 1 -9.31 -49.34 -7.84
CA MET A 1 -8.94 -48.29 -6.85
C MET A 1 -10.06 -47.26 -6.79
N LYS A 2 -10.88 -47.27 -5.73
CA LYS A 2 -11.89 -46.22 -5.50
C LYS A 2 -11.18 -45.05 -4.83
N SER A 3 -11.11 -43.91 -5.53
CA SER A 3 -10.57 -42.66 -4.99
C SER A 3 -11.62 -42.08 -4.03
N TYR A 4 -11.32 -42.10 -2.73
CA TYR A 4 -12.10 -41.37 -1.73
C TYR A 4 -11.73 -39.89 -1.85
N LYS A 5 -12.58 -39.10 -2.54
CA LYS A 5 -12.60 -37.65 -2.34
C LYS A 5 -13.24 -37.38 -0.98
N SER A 6 -12.42 -37.13 0.03
CA SER A 6 -12.89 -36.58 1.30
C SER A 6 -13.50 -35.21 1.00
N GLU A 7 -14.78 -35.02 1.30
CA GLU A 7 -15.41 -33.69 1.30
C GLU A 7 -14.73 -32.85 2.39
N VAL A 8 -13.85 -31.95 1.99
CA VAL A 8 -13.23 -30.98 2.90
C VAL A 8 -14.24 -29.87 3.10
N PHE A 9 -14.75 -29.73 4.33
CA PHE A 9 -15.54 -28.57 4.71
C PHE A 9 -14.63 -27.34 4.76
N VAL A 10 -14.76 -26.46 3.76
CA VAL A 10 -14.10 -25.15 3.75
C VAL A 10 -15.05 -24.17 4.42
N LEU A 11 -14.65 -23.64 5.57
CA LEU A 11 -15.34 -22.52 6.21
C LEU A 11 -14.67 -21.23 5.73
N GLU A 12 -15.41 -20.43 4.98
CA GLU A 12 -14.99 -19.08 4.60
C GLU A 12 -15.48 -18.09 5.65
N ILE A 13 -14.54 -17.34 6.24
CA ILE A 13 -14.85 -16.24 7.17
C ILE A 13 -14.53 -14.95 6.44
N HIS A 14 -15.58 -14.18 6.14
CA HIS A 14 -15.44 -12.84 5.58
C HIS A 14 -15.00 -11.86 6.67
N LEU A 15 -13.99 -11.05 6.40
CA LEU A 15 -13.51 -9.98 7.28
C LEU A 15 -13.90 -8.64 6.67
N ASP A 16 -14.83 -7.96 7.32
CA ASP A 16 -15.24 -6.61 6.95
C ASP A 16 -14.18 -5.57 7.34
N ASN A 17 -14.32 -4.35 6.82
CA ASN A 17 -13.55 -3.20 7.28
C ASN A 17 -13.80 -2.93 8.77
N LEU A 18 -12.82 -2.32 9.44
CA LEU A 18 -12.92 -1.89 10.83
C LEU A 18 -14.09 -0.92 11.00
N THR A 19 -14.81 -1.03 12.12
CA THR A 19 -15.82 -0.02 12.47
C THR A 19 -15.15 1.26 12.96
N PRO A 20 -15.87 2.40 13.02
CA PRO A 20 -15.32 3.63 13.62
C PRO A 20 -14.78 3.42 15.04
N GLU A 21 -15.44 2.57 15.83
CA GLU A 21 -15.03 2.23 17.18
C GLU A 21 -13.71 1.45 17.17
N ASN A 22 -13.57 0.44 16.30
CA ASN A 22 -12.32 -0.31 16.18
C ASN A 22 -11.16 0.58 15.69
N VAL A 23 -11.42 1.52 14.78
CA VAL A 23 -10.41 2.50 14.36
C VAL A 23 -10.04 3.42 15.52
N ASN A 24 -11.00 3.82 16.36
CA ASN A 24 -10.72 4.64 17.53
C ASN A 24 -9.87 3.89 18.55
N GLU A 25 -10.21 2.63 18.84
CA GLU A 25 -9.43 1.77 19.72
C GLU A 25 -7.99 1.63 19.20
N LEU A 26 -7.83 1.31 17.90
CA LEU A 26 -6.53 1.21 17.26
C LEU A 26 -5.70 2.50 17.39
N ILE A 27 -6.29 3.67 17.13
CA ILE A 27 -5.61 4.95 17.22
C ILE A 27 -5.27 5.30 18.67
N SER A 28 -6.21 5.11 19.59
CA SER A 28 -6.04 5.40 21.01
C SER A 28 -4.91 4.57 21.63
N ASP A 29 -4.84 3.28 21.28
CA ASP A 29 -3.79 2.36 21.71
C ASP A 29 -2.44 2.73 21.09
N THR A 30 -2.42 3.02 19.78
CA THR A 30 -1.20 3.43 19.06
C THR A 30 -0.59 4.73 19.61
N LEU A 31 -1.43 5.68 20.03
CA LEU A 31 -1.00 6.99 20.52
C LEU A 31 -0.94 7.09 22.05
N GLU A 32 -1.19 5.98 22.75
CA GLU A 32 -1.23 5.89 24.22
C GLU A 32 -2.10 6.98 24.86
N CYS A 33 -3.34 7.15 24.38
CA CYS A 33 -4.27 8.18 24.88
C CYS A 33 -5.70 7.63 25.03
N SER A 34 -6.58 8.37 25.71
CA SER A 34 -7.99 7.96 25.82
C SER A 34 -8.72 8.01 24.47
N THR A 35 -9.71 7.11 24.31
CA THR A 35 -10.61 7.06 23.14
C THR A 35 -11.39 8.36 22.93
N ILE A 36 -11.62 9.13 23.99
CA ILE A 36 -12.26 10.46 23.92
C ILE A 36 -11.31 11.46 23.25
N TYR A 37 -10.02 11.43 23.60
CA TYR A 37 -9.03 12.35 23.06
C TYR A 37 -8.67 12.02 21.60
N SER A 38 -8.62 10.73 21.23
CA SER A 38 -8.38 10.31 19.85
C SER A 38 -9.58 10.49 18.92
N GLN A 39 -10.81 10.61 19.43
CA GLN A 39 -12.04 10.66 18.62
C GLN A 39 -11.98 11.66 17.44
N PRO A 40 -11.52 12.92 17.60
CA PRO A 40 -11.48 13.86 16.48
C PRO A 40 -10.50 13.44 15.37
N LEU A 41 -9.40 12.77 15.74
CA LEU A 41 -8.47 12.20 14.77
C LEU A 41 -9.08 10.96 14.11
N THR A 42 -9.75 10.12 14.89
CA THR A 42 -10.46 8.93 14.41
C THR A 42 -11.49 9.29 13.35
N ASP A 43 -12.32 10.31 13.58
CA ASP A 43 -13.36 10.72 12.63
C ASP A 43 -12.74 11.09 11.28
N LEU A 44 -11.64 11.85 11.31
CA LEU A 44 -10.89 12.23 10.12
C LEU A 44 -10.26 11.02 9.42
N VAL A 45 -9.59 10.15 10.18
CA VAL A 45 -8.96 8.93 9.62
C VAL A 45 -10.02 8.04 8.99
N TYR A 46 -11.13 7.81 9.69
CA TYR A 46 -12.22 6.96 9.22
C TYR A 46 -12.89 7.53 7.97
N GLU A 47 -13.13 8.84 7.91
CA GLU A 47 -13.66 9.51 6.72
C GLU A 47 -12.79 9.22 5.49
N LYS A 48 -11.46 9.25 5.64
CA LYS A 48 -10.52 9.02 4.53
C LYS A 48 -10.33 7.54 4.18
N THR A 49 -10.39 6.64 5.16
CA THR A 49 -10.00 5.24 4.99
C THR A 49 -11.16 4.26 4.94
N GLN A 50 -12.35 4.70 5.37
CA GLN A 50 -13.58 3.90 5.45
C GLN A 50 -13.38 2.58 6.20
N GLY A 51 -12.54 2.62 7.25
CA GLY A 51 -12.26 1.47 8.10
C GLY A 51 -11.30 0.43 7.50
N ASN A 52 -10.76 0.62 6.30
CA ASN A 52 -9.81 -0.33 5.75
C ASN A 52 -8.51 -0.30 6.58
N ALA A 53 -8.18 -1.40 7.25
CA ALA A 53 -7.08 -1.48 8.20
C ALA A 53 -5.73 -1.05 7.59
N PHE A 54 -5.42 -1.51 6.37
CA PHE A 54 -4.21 -1.10 5.67
C PHE A 54 -4.20 0.42 5.45
N PHE A 55 -5.28 1.01 4.95
CA PHE A 55 -5.33 2.46 4.72
C PHE A 55 -5.31 3.29 5.99
N THR A 56 -5.93 2.82 7.07
CA THR A 56 -5.83 3.42 8.40
C THR A 56 -4.37 3.52 8.82
N THR A 57 -3.59 2.44 8.68
CA THR A 57 -2.16 2.47 9.01
C THR A 57 -1.34 3.37 8.08
N GLU A 58 -1.63 3.36 6.78
CA GLU A 58 -0.89 4.16 5.80
C GLU A 58 -1.16 5.66 5.92
N PHE A 59 -2.39 6.03 6.24
CA PHE A 59 -2.76 7.42 6.50
C PHE A 59 -2.07 7.94 7.77
N LEU A 60 -2.07 7.18 8.86
CA LEU A 60 -1.35 7.56 10.09
C LEU A 60 0.16 7.71 9.85
N LYS A 61 0.78 6.81 9.08
CA LYS A 61 2.20 6.95 8.67
C LYS A 61 2.42 8.21 7.85
N SER A 62 1.50 8.57 6.96
CA SER A 62 1.57 9.81 6.18
C SER A 62 1.54 11.04 7.08
N LEU A 63 0.66 11.09 8.08
CA LEU A 63 0.62 12.18 9.05
C LEU A 63 1.95 12.33 9.80
N TYR A 64 2.57 11.20 10.15
CA TYR A 64 3.87 11.19 10.81
C TYR A 64 5.00 11.71 9.90
N THR A 65 5.11 11.19 8.68
CA THR A 65 6.12 11.62 7.70
C THR A 65 6.00 13.11 7.38
N GLU A 66 4.77 13.61 7.30
CA GLU A 66 4.44 15.02 7.06
C GLU A 66 4.57 15.92 8.30
N SER A 67 5.05 15.37 9.42
CA SER A 67 5.23 16.07 10.71
C SER A 67 3.95 16.70 11.27
N LEU A 68 2.79 16.14 10.94
CA LEU A 68 1.48 16.55 11.48
C LEU A 68 1.04 15.71 12.67
N LEU A 69 1.59 14.50 12.78
CA LEU A 69 1.52 13.67 13.97
C LEU A 69 2.94 13.56 14.52
N THR A 70 3.22 14.24 15.64
CA THR A 70 4.57 14.35 16.19
C THR A 70 4.62 13.90 17.64
N PHE A 71 5.70 13.22 18.02
CA PHE A 71 5.94 12.86 19.40
C PHE A 71 6.70 13.97 20.10
N ASN A 72 6.04 14.69 21.01
CA ASN A 72 6.68 15.72 21.80
C ASN A 72 7.41 15.06 22.97
N ARG A 73 8.74 15.18 23.02
CA ARG A 73 9.55 14.54 24.07
C ARG A 73 9.43 15.33 25.38
N PRO A 74 9.44 14.66 26.54
CA PRO A 74 9.37 15.37 27.80
C PRO A 74 10.67 16.16 28.01
N THR A 75 10.55 17.48 28.02
CA THR A 75 11.66 18.36 28.40
C THR A 75 11.63 18.62 29.90
N PRO A 76 12.75 18.49 30.62
CA PRO A 76 12.80 18.73 32.08
C PRO A 76 12.52 20.18 32.52
N LEU A 77 12.31 21.12 31.58
CA LEU A 77 12.25 22.56 31.85
C LEU A 77 10.86 23.20 31.66
N CYS A 78 9.85 22.48 31.20
CA CYS A 78 8.52 23.05 30.94
C CYS A 78 7.43 22.34 31.74
N PRO A 79 6.79 22.99 32.73
CA PRO A 79 5.57 22.46 33.32
C PRO A 79 4.47 22.37 32.25
N PRO A 80 3.60 21.34 32.29
CA PRO A 80 2.53 21.19 31.30
C PRO A 80 1.58 22.40 31.35
N PRO A 81 1.11 22.92 30.20
CA PRO A 81 0.14 24.02 30.19
C PRO A 81 -1.13 23.64 30.96
N PRO A 82 -1.80 24.61 31.63
CA PRO A 82 -2.90 24.34 32.56
C PRO A 82 -4.12 23.66 31.91
N PHE A 83 -4.23 23.72 30.58
CA PHE A 83 -5.33 23.16 29.78
C PHE A 83 -5.05 21.78 29.18
N HIS A 84 -3.92 21.13 29.50
CA HIS A 84 -3.69 19.76 29.04
C HIS A 84 -4.56 18.75 29.81
N PRO A 85 -5.14 17.76 29.11
CA PRO A 85 -5.83 16.62 29.71
C PRO A 85 -4.96 15.97 30.80
N PRO A 86 -5.58 15.47 31.89
CA PRO A 86 -4.86 14.88 33.02
C PRO A 86 -3.93 13.72 32.63
N GLU A 87 -4.24 13.04 31.54
CA GLU A 87 -3.45 11.95 30.93
C GLU A 87 -2.08 12.38 30.36
N LEU A 88 -1.88 13.67 30.05
CA LEU A 88 -0.59 14.24 29.61
C LEU A 88 0.19 14.94 30.75
N ARG A 89 -0.34 14.96 31.99
CA ARG A 89 0.28 15.68 33.12
C ARG A 89 1.50 14.99 33.73
N GLY A 90 1.86 13.81 33.24
CA GLY A 90 2.89 12.96 33.84
C GLY A 90 4.32 13.19 33.37
N GLY A 91 4.73 14.37 32.89
CA GLY A 91 6.14 14.63 32.49
C GLY A 91 6.73 13.61 31.49
N ARG A 92 5.88 12.85 30.80
CA ARG A 92 6.21 11.89 29.76
C ARG A 92 5.86 12.56 28.45
N GLY A 93 6.68 12.32 27.43
CA GLY A 93 6.38 12.81 26.09
C GLY A 93 5.04 12.27 25.62
N GLY A 94 4.40 12.99 24.71
CA GLY A 94 3.09 12.60 24.20
C GLY A 94 2.98 12.89 22.72
N TRP A 95 2.14 12.11 22.04
CA TRP A 95 1.76 12.39 20.67
C TRP A 95 0.92 13.66 20.59
N GLN A 96 1.23 14.50 19.63
CA GLN A 96 0.54 15.75 19.35
C GLN A 96 0.13 15.79 17.88
N TRP A 97 -1.10 16.25 17.66
CA TRP A 97 -1.66 16.49 16.35
C TRP A 97 -2.64 17.66 16.44
N ASP A 98 -2.86 18.31 15.31
CA ASP A 98 -3.90 19.34 15.18
C ASP A 98 -4.77 18.97 13.98
N VAL A 99 -5.98 18.51 14.27
CA VAL A 99 -6.97 18.11 13.25
C VAL A 99 -7.23 19.25 12.27
N ARG A 100 -7.19 20.52 12.71
CA ARG A 100 -7.40 21.67 11.83
C ARG A 100 -6.23 21.84 10.86
N GLN A 101 -4.99 21.62 11.30
CA GLN A 101 -3.82 21.65 10.42
C GLN A 101 -3.84 20.49 9.43
N ILE A 102 -4.25 19.30 9.87
CA ILE A 102 -4.36 18.13 9.01
C ILE A 102 -5.40 18.38 7.90
N ILE A 103 -6.58 18.91 8.27
CA ILE A 103 -7.62 19.30 7.31
C ILE A 103 -7.13 20.40 6.38
N ALA A 104 -6.47 21.44 6.91
CA ALA A 104 -5.98 22.57 6.12
C ALA A 104 -4.86 22.20 5.14
N LYS A 105 -4.07 21.16 5.45
CA LYS A 105 -3.04 20.64 4.55
C LYS A 105 -3.65 19.82 3.41
N ASP A 106 -4.97 19.58 3.43
CA ASP A 106 -5.74 18.80 2.45
C ASP A 106 -5.01 17.51 2.08
N ILE A 107 -4.61 16.75 3.10
CA ILE A 107 -3.98 15.44 2.87
C ILE A 107 -5.05 14.59 2.22
N THR A 108 -4.90 14.48 0.90
CA THR A 108 -5.70 13.78 -0.11
C THR A 108 -6.98 13.14 0.39
N ASN A 109 -8.10 13.57 -0.19
CA ASN A 109 -9.43 13.05 0.11
C ASN A 109 -9.59 11.55 -0.22
N ASN A 110 -8.63 10.94 -0.93
CA ASN A 110 -8.68 9.56 -1.36
C ASN A 110 -7.34 8.82 -1.12
N VAL A 111 -7.42 7.64 -0.54
CA VAL A 111 -6.31 6.69 -0.39
C VAL A 111 -5.58 6.40 -1.72
N VAL A 112 -6.31 6.37 -2.84
CA VAL A 112 -5.72 6.18 -4.18
C VAL A 112 -4.73 7.29 -4.48
N GLU A 113 -5.02 8.54 -4.09
CA GLU A 113 -4.11 9.67 -4.27
C GLU A 113 -2.92 9.60 -3.31
N LEU A 114 -3.12 9.12 -2.06
CA LEU A 114 -2.02 8.88 -1.13
C LEU A 114 -1.04 7.82 -1.67
N MET A 115 -1.58 6.70 -2.15
CA MET A 115 -0.80 5.65 -2.80
C MET A 115 -0.12 6.16 -4.07
N ALA A 116 -0.81 6.99 -4.86
CA ALA A 116 -0.24 7.61 -6.05
C ALA A 116 0.92 8.54 -5.69
N GLY A 117 0.79 9.33 -4.62
CA GLY A 117 1.83 10.16 -4.04
C GLY A 117 3.05 9.35 -3.63
N LYS A 118 2.85 8.23 -2.91
CA LYS A 118 3.94 7.28 -2.59
C LYS A 118 4.61 6.74 -3.85
N ILE A 119 3.85 6.31 -4.84
CA ILE A 119 4.40 5.84 -6.11
C ILE A 119 5.24 6.94 -6.78
N CYS A 120 4.78 8.18 -6.76
CA CYS A 120 5.49 9.34 -7.29
C CYS A 120 6.82 9.66 -6.59
N THR A 121 7.05 9.16 -5.36
CA THR A 121 8.36 9.30 -4.69
C THR A 121 9.44 8.39 -5.27
N PHE A 122 9.07 7.33 -6.00
CA PHE A 122 10.05 6.45 -6.65
C PHE A 122 10.61 7.06 -7.93
N THR A 123 11.66 6.45 -8.48
CA THR A 123 12.20 6.85 -9.78
C THR A 123 11.15 6.73 -10.88
N ASN A 124 11.25 7.57 -11.93
CA ASN A 124 10.35 7.52 -13.09
C ASN A 124 10.26 6.12 -13.72
N VAL A 125 11.37 5.35 -13.69
CA VAL A 125 11.40 3.99 -14.22
C VAL A 125 10.57 3.05 -13.34
N THR A 126 10.74 3.09 -12.02
CA THR A 126 9.91 2.33 -11.07
C THR A 126 8.43 2.68 -11.21
N GLN A 127 8.10 3.98 -11.32
CA GLN A 127 6.73 4.43 -11.56
C GLN A 127 6.15 3.82 -12.84
N ARG A 128 6.92 3.84 -13.93
CA ARG A 128 6.50 3.26 -15.22
C ARG A 128 6.30 1.75 -15.13
N ILE A 129 7.18 1.03 -14.42
CA ILE A 129 7.02 -0.40 -14.18
C ILE A 129 5.72 -0.70 -13.42
N LEU A 130 5.40 0.06 -12.37
CA LEU A 130 4.14 -0.12 -11.63
C LEU A 130 2.90 0.23 -12.46
N GLN A 131 2.97 1.26 -13.29
CA GLN A 131 1.89 1.61 -14.23
C GLN A 131 1.61 0.48 -15.22
N LEU A 132 2.66 -0.09 -15.82
CA LEU A 132 2.55 -1.21 -16.74
C LEU A 132 2.00 -2.47 -16.05
N ALA A 133 2.48 -2.75 -14.84
CA ALA A 133 1.93 -3.84 -14.01
C ALA A 133 0.45 -3.64 -13.72
N ALA A 134 0.02 -2.40 -13.41
CA ALA A 134 -1.38 -2.08 -13.16
C ALA A 134 -2.28 -2.23 -14.39
N CYS A 135 -1.73 -2.04 -15.60
CA CYS A 135 -2.40 -2.35 -16.87
C CYS A 135 -2.60 -3.87 -17.07
N ILE A 136 -1.69 -4.71 -16.59
CA ILE A 136 -1.86 -6.18 -16.63
C ILE A 136 -2.98 -6.60 -15.68
N GLY A 137 -2.94 -6.12 -14.43
CA GLY A 137 -3.92 -6.47 -13.41
C GLY A 137 -3.35 -6.41 -11.99
N ASN A 138 -4.10 -6.95 -11.03
CA ASN A 138 -3.67 -6.98 -9.63
C ASN A 138 -2.51 -7.96 -9.39
N SER A 139 -2.42 -9.02 -10.19
CA SER A 139 -1.33 -10.02 -10.18
C SER A 139 -0.63 -10.02 -11.55
N PHE A 140 0.69 -10.18 -11.56
CA PHE A 140 1.50 -10.19 -12.77
C PHE A 140 2.76 -11.03 -12.59
N ASP A 141 3.32 -11.57 -13.67
CA ASP A 141 4.59 -12.31 -13.65
C ASP A 141 5.74 -11.48 -14.23
N LEU A 142 6.96 -11.86 -13.85
CA LEU A 142 8.18 -11.14 -14.24
C LEU A 142 8.42 -11.20 -15.74
N SER A 143 8.09 -12.31 -16.40
CA SER A 143 8.29 -12.45 -17.85
C SER A 143 7.43 -11.48 -18.64
N THR A 144 6.13 -11.46 -18.40
CA THR A 144 5.16 -10.54 -19.00
C THR A 144 5.59 -9.09 -18.76
N LEU A 145 5.91 -8.72 -17.51
CA LEU A 145 6.27 -7.35 -17.18
C LEU A 145 7.58 -6.91 -17.85
N SER A 146 8.51 -7.83 -18.06
CA SER A 146 9.79 -7.56 -18.72
C SER A 146 9.65 -7.41 -20.23
N ILE A 147 8.78 -8.20 -20.84
CA ILE A 147 8.40 -8.04 -22.26
C ILE A 147 7.79 -6.65 -22.47
N ILE A 148 6.76 -6.28 -21.69
CA ILE A 148 6.02 -5.03 -21.94
C ILE A 148 6.77 -3.76 -21.51
N SER A 149 7.72 -3.90 -20.59
CA SER A 149 8.59 -2.78 -20.20
C SER A 149 9.85 -2.69 -21.04
N GLU A 150 10.12 -3.69 -21.90
CA GLU A 150 11.32 -3.79 -22.73
C GLU A 150 12.62 -3.74 -21.90
N HIS A 151 12.60 -4.37 -20.72
CA HIS A 151 13.74 -4.47 -19.80
C HIS A 151 14.09 -5.93 -19.52
N SER A 152 15.34 -6.18 -19.13
CA SER A 152 15.74 -7.51 -18.65
C SER A 152 15.08 -7.85 -17.30
N TYR A 153 14.93 -9.14 -16.99
CA TYR A 153 14.37 -9.60 -15.70
C TYR A 153 15.09 -9.01 -14.50
N HIS A 154 16.42 -8.89 -14.58
CA HIS A 154 17.24 -8.31 -13.52
C HIS A 154 16.93 -6.82 -13.32
N GLN A 155 16.73 -6.06 -14.39
CA GLN A 155 16.35 -4.65 -14.31
C GLN A 155 14.94 -4.49 -13.73
N VAL A 156 13.95 -5.23 -14.23
CA VAL A 156 12.58 -5.16 -13.72
C VAL A 156 12.53 -5.52 -12.23
N PHE A 157 13.22 -6.59 -11.83
CA PHE A 157 13.30 -6.97 -10.42
C PHE A 157 13.96 -5.87 -9.57
N LYS A 158 15.06 -5.27 -10.04
CA LYS A 158 15.71 -4.13 -9.38
C LYS A 158 14.75 -2.96 -9.21
N TYR A 159 13.90 -2.68 -10.19
CA TYR A 159 12.91 -1.59 -10.11
C TYR A 159 11.72 -1.94 -9.22
N LEU A 160 11.39 -3.22 -9.03
CA LEU A 160 10.37 -3.70 -8.10
C LEU A 160 10.84 -3.80 -6.65
N LEU A 161 12.17 -3.78 -6.40
CA LEU A 161 12.72 -3.89 -5.05
C LEU A 161 12.22 -2.79 -4.09
N PRO A 162 12.20 -1.49 -4.45
CA PRO A 162 11.69 -0.47 -3.53
C PRO A 162 10.19 -0.62 -3.23
N PRO A 163 9.28 -0.84 -4.21
CA PRO A 163 7.87 -1.13 -3.93
C PRO A 163 7.64 -2.40 -3.10
N LEU A 164 8.49 -3.41 -3.22
CA LEU A 164 8.46 -4.61 -2.37
C LEU A 164 8.82 -4.27 -0.92
N GLN A 165 9.85 -3.43 -0.70
CA GLN A 165 10.27 -2.99 0.63
C GLN A 165 9.23 -2.10 1.32
N GLU A 166 8.55 -1.25 0.55
CA GLU A 166 7.45 -0.40 1.01
C GLU A 166 6.12 -1.17 1.16
N GLY A 167 6.09 -2.47 0.83
CA GLY A 167 4.89 -3.31 0.94
C GLY A 167 3.79 -2.95 -0.05
N LEU A 168 4.09 -2.25 -1.14
CA LEU A 168 3.11 -1.93 -2.20
C LEU A 168 2.89 -3.11 -3.14
N VAL A 169 3.92 -3.93 -3.31
CA VAL A 169 3.93 -5.16 -4.10
C VAL A 169 4.41 -6.30 -3.21
N ILE A 170 3.88 -7.51 -3.41
CA ILE A 170 4.31 -8.73 -2.74
C ILE A 170 4.73 -9.78 -3.77
N TYR A 171 5.62 -10.68 -3.34
CA TYR A 171 6.02 -11.85 -4.11
C TYR A 171 5.11 -13.04 -3.76
N LEU A 172 4.52 -13.69 -4.77
CA LEU A 172 3.56 -14.78 -4.61
C LEU A 172 4.19 -16.17 -4.56
N ASN A 173 5.40 -16.35 -5.09
CA ASN A 173 6.09 -17.64 -5.00
C ASN A 173 6.82 -17.76 -3.65
N ASP A 174 6.89 -18.97 -3.11
CA ASP A 174 7.52 -19.37 -1.83
C ASP A 174 8.38 -18.28 -1.14
N GLN A 175 7.77 -17.64 -0.13
CA GLN A 175 8.35 -16.52 0.62
C GLN A 175 9.66 -16.88 1.35
N SER A 176 9.97 -18.16 1.51
CA SER A 176 11.18 -18.63 2.21
C SER A 176 12.50 -18.31 1.50
N LYS A 177 12.49 -17.77 0.27
CA LYS A 177 13.69 -17.65 -0.59
C LYS A 177 13.91 -16.30 -1.27
N ILE A 178 13.34 -15.20 -0.77
CA ILE A 178 13.59 -13.87 -1.35
C ILE A 178 15.08 -13.49 -1.29
N HIS A 179 15.77 -13.86 -0.20
CA HIS A 179 17.20 -13.57 -0.02
C HIS A 179 18.14 -14.49 -0.82
N THR A 180 17.70 -15.70 -1.20
CA THR A 180 18.56 -16.71 -1.83
C THR A 180 18.35 -16.84 -3.35
N LYS A 181 17.35 -16.17 -3.93
CA LYS A 181 16.99 -16.27 -5.36
C LYS A 181 17.31 -15.05 -6.23
N ILE A 182 18.06 -14.05 -5.76
CA ILE A 182 18.55 -12.98 -6.65
C ILE A 182 19.35 -13.57 -7.84
N ASN A 183 20.03 -14.70 -7.61
CA ASN A 183 20.79 -15.42 -8.65
C ASN A 183 19.94 -16.40 -9.49
N SER A 184 18.66 -16.62 -9.15
CA SER A 184 17.75 -17.50 -9.90
C SER A 184 16.37 -16.86 -10.04
N LEU A 185 16.35 -15.64 -10.57
CA LEU A 185 15.13 -15.00 -11.08
C LEU A 185 14.55 -15.90 -12.18
N SER A 186 13.57 -16.74 -11.80
CA SER A 186 12.86 -17.57 -12.75
C SER A 186 11.81 -16.75 -13.48
N HIS A 187 11.54 -17.12 -14.73
CA HIS A 187 10.48 -16.54 -15.56
C HIS A 187 9.11 -16.60 -14.85
N GLU A 188 8.92 -17.60 -13.99
CA GLU A 188 7.70 -17.86 -13.23
C GLU A 188 7.54 -16.98 -11.99
N ALA A 189 8.46 -16.06 -11.70
CA ALA A 189 8.36 -15.13 -10.58
C ALA A 189 7.05 -14.32 -10.66
N LYS A 190 6.11 -14.61 -9.76
CA LYS A 190 4.80 -13.94 -9.69
C LYS A 190 4.77 -12.90 -8.58
N PHE A 191 4.18 -11.76 -8.90
CA PHE A 191 3.98 -10.63 -8.02
C PHE A 191 2.51 -10.26 -7.96
N LYS A 192 2.14 -9.54 -6.91
CA LYS A 192 0.81 -8.98 -6.74
C LYS A 192 0.93 -7.61 -6.10
N PHE A 193 0.08 -6.66 -6.46
CA PHE A 193 -0.11 -5.51 -5.60
C PHE A 193 -0.65 -5.99 -4.25
N LEU A 194 -0.15 -5.43 -3.15
CA LEU A 194 -0.63 -5.83 -1.83
C LEU A 194 -2.16 -5.60 -1.72
N HIS A 195 -2.67 -4.57 -2.40
CA HIS A 195 -4.09 -4.25 -2.46
C HIS A 195 -4.49 -3.66 -3.81
N ASP A 196 -5.74 -3.90 -4.22
CA ASP A 196 -6.35 -3.35 -5.43
C ASP A 196 -6.28 -1.82 -5.52
N ARG A 197 -6.27 -1.09 -4.40
CA ARG A 197 -6.13 0.38 -4.43
C ARG A 197 -4.73 0.84 -4.82
N VAL A 198 -3.69 0.05 -4.54
CA VAL A 198 -2.32 0.34 -5.01
C VAL A 198 -2.26 0.18 -6.53
N GLN A 199 -2.90 -0.87 -7.06
CA GLN A 199 -3.07 -1.03 -8.51
C GLN A 199 -3.82 0.16 -9.12
N GLN A 200 -4.96 0.56 -8.53
CA GLN A 200 -5.74 1.72 -9.00
C GLN A 200 -4.91 3.01 -8.97
N ALA A 201 -4.11 3.21 -7.92
CA ALA A 201 -3.22 4.36 -7.80
C ALA A 201 -2.18 4.38 -8.93
N ALA A 202 -1.47 3.27 -9.12
CA ALA A 202 -0.53 3.11 -10.23
C ALA A 202 -1.20 3.36 -11.60
N TYR A 203 -2.40 2.83 -11.81
CA TYR A 203 -3.16 3.02 -13.05
C TYR A 203 -3.63 4.47 -13.25
N SER A 204 -4.01 5.15 -12.18
CA SER A 204 -4.49 6.54 -12.22
C SER A 204 -3.40 7.54 -12.64
N LEU A 205 -2.13 7.20 -12.41
CA LEU A 205 -0.97 8.00 -12.83
C LEU A 205 -0.73 7.97 -14.35
N ILE A 206 -1.40 7.09 -15.08
CA ILE A 206 -1.36 7.07 -16.54
C ILE A 206 -2.34 8.12 -17.07
N LYS A 207 -1.84 9.07 -17.87
CA LYS A 207 -2.70 10.06 -18.55
C LYS A 207 -3.77 9.35 -19.36
N ASP A 208 -5.02 9.83 -19.33
CA ASP A 208 -6.16 9.16 -19.98
C ASP A 208 -5.92 8.90 -21.48
N GLU A 209 -5.33 9.87 -22.17
CA GLU A 209 -4.94 9.77 -23.59
C GLU A 209 -3.92 8.66 -23.88
N GLN A 210 -3.13 8.26 -22.87
CA GLN A 210 -2.12 7.21 -22.98
C GLN A 210 -2.62 5.84 -22.55
N LYS A 211 -3.75 5.73 -21.85
CA LYS A 211 -4.28 4.44 -21.36
C LYS A 211 -4.57 3.49 -22.52
N GLN A 212 -5.35 3.93 -23.51
CA GLN A 212 -5.67 3.09 -24.67
C GLN A 212 -4.42 2.71 -25.47
N LYS A 213 -3.50 3.65 -25.69
CA LYS A 213 -2.22 3.38 -26.39
C LYS A 213 -1.35 2.37 -25.65
N THR A 214 -1.30 2.48 -24.31
CA THR A 214 -0.53 1.56 -23.46
C THR A 214 -1.12 0.15 -23.51
N HIS A 215 -2.45 0.03 -23.38
CA HIS A 215 -3.13 -1.27 -23.50
C HIS A 215 -2.94 -1.90 -24.88
N PHE A 216 -3.02 -1.11 -25.95
CA PHE A 216 -2.76 -1.59 -27.30
C PHE A 216 -1.33 -2.10 -27.47
N LEU A 217 -0.33 -1.34 -27.00
CA LEU A 217 1.07 -1.75 -27.04
C LEU A 217 1.32 -3.03 -26.24
N ILE A 218 0.74 -3.15 -25.04
CA ILE A 218 0.81 -4.36 -24.23
C ILE A 218 0.23 -5.54 -25.01
N GLY A 219 -0.96 -5.38 -25.60
CA GLY A 219 -1.59 -6.42 -26.43
C GLY A 219 -0.72 -6.86 -27.61
N GLN A 220 -0.08 -5.91 -28.30
CA GLN A 220 0.84 -6.22 -29.40
C GLN A 220 2.08 -6.98 -28.92
N LEU A 221 2.74 -6.49 -27.86
CA LEU A 221 3.95 -7.12 -27.34
C LEU A 221 3.68 -8.54 -26.83
N LEU A 222 2.52 -8.78 -26.20
CA LEU A 222 2.11 -10.11 -25.78
C LEU A 222 1.78 -11.03 -26.97
N LEU A 223 1.12 -10.52 -28.01
CA LEU A 223 0.85 -11.29 -29.22
C LEU A 223 2.14 -11.74 -29.91
N PHE A 224 3.14 -10.85 -30.05
CA PHE A 224 4.42 -11.19 -30.66
C PHE A 224 5.30 -12.11 -29.81
N SER A 225 5.06 -12.16 -28.50
CA SER A 225 5.84 -12.98 -27.57
C SER A 225 5.20 -14.35 -27.29
N CYS A 226 3.98 -14.58 -27.78
CA CYS A 226 3.32 -15.88 -27.69
C CYS A 226 3.89 -16.80 -28.80
N PRO A 227 4.46 -17.98 -28.47
CA PRO A 227 4.76 -18.98 -29.47
C PRO A 227 3.48 -19.39 -30.20
N ASP A 228 3.55 -19.63 -31.51
CA ASP A 228 2.43 -20.13 -32.33
C ASP A 228 1.88 -21.46 -31.76
N GLU A 229 0.96 -21.41 -30.80
CA GLU A 229 0.18 -22.57 -30.35
C GLU A 229 -1.19 -22.66 -31.04
N PHE A 230 -1.47 -21.80 -32.02
CA PHE A 230 -2.73 -21.80 -32.79
C PHE A 230 -2.55 -21.82 -34.30
N SER A 231 -1.50 -22.47 -34.80
CA SER A 231 -1.43 -22.90 -36.20
C SER A 231 -1.84 -24.37 -36.32
N ALA A 232 -3.14 -24.64 -36.32
CA ALA A 232 -3.77 -25.86 -36.83
C ALA A 232 -5.21 -25.58 -37.27
#